data_AF-A0A381TPE1-F1
#
_entry.id   AF-A0A381TPE1-F1
#
_cell.length_a   1.000
_cell.length_b   1.000
_cell.length_c   1.000
_cell.angle_alpha   90.00
_cell.angle_beta   90.00
_cell.angle_gamma   90.00
#
_symmetry.space_group_name_H-M   'P 1'
#
loop_
_entity.id
_entity.type
_entity.pdbx_description
1 polymer ?
#
loop_
_entity_poly.entity_id
_entity_poly.type
_entity_poly.pdbx_seq_one_letter_code
_entity_poly.pdbx_strand_id
1 'polypeptide(L)'
;MTEEFKNWNFRALILLPMIAVISSMMAIEVDIYAILTIGIINFIPILISYLFARFLLSKASKLQSHIVAVMSPLTISFCTSFWYLMRVVNPVASSPGIEHLAIPQMILIGAIGFGLLSIPLVFIIEKQS
;
A
#
# COMPACT_ATOMS: atom_id res chain seq x y z
N MET A 1 21.87 -2.85 2.48
CA MET A 1 20.97 -2.80 1.32
C MET A 1 19.65 -3.51 1.58
N THR A 2 19.58 -4.85 1.69
CA THR A 2 18.29 -5.56 1.88
C THR A 2 17.50 -5.11 3.12
N GLU A 3 18.17 -4.82 4.23
CA GLU A 3 17.51 -4.33 5.46
C GLU A 3 16.84 -2.96 5.29
N GLU A 4 17.40 -2.06 4.48
CA GLU A 4 16.79 -0.76 4.20
C GLU A 4 15.50 -0.93 3.42
N PHE A 5 15.51 -1.79 2.39
CA PHE A 5 14.32 -2.12 1.60
C PHE A 5 13.25 -2.84 2.44
N LYS A 6 13.64 -3.71 3.36
CA LYS A 6 12.72 -4.33 4.33
C LYS A 6 12.06 -3.30 5.23
N ASN A 7 12.82 -2.32 5.71
CA ASN A 7 12.30 -1.21 6.52
C ASN A 7 11.35 -0.34 5.70
N TRP A 8 11.68 0.00 4.45
CA TRP A 8 10.79 0.75 3.56
C TRP A 8 9.48 0.01 3.30
N ASN A 9 9.54 -1.29 3.02
CA ASN A 9 8.35 -2.13 2.86
C ASN A 9 7.48 -2.12 4.13
N PHE A 10 8.09 -2.23 5.30
CA PHE A 10 7.37 -2.15 6.57
C PHE A 10 6.74 -0.77 6.81
N ARG A 11 7.44 0.31 6.47
CA ARG A 11 6.88 1.67 6.57
C ARG A 11 5.66 1.84 5.68
N ALA A 12 5.70 1.33 4.45
CA ALA A 12 4.55 1.35 3.54
C ALA A 12 3.32 0.62 4.11
N LEU A 13 3.54 -0.54 4.73
CA LEU A 13 2.49 -1.33 5.39
C LEU A 13 1.76 -0.54 6.48
N ILE A 14 2.48 0.25 7.27
CA ILE A 14 1.91 1.01 8.39
C ILE A 14 1.34 2.36 7.94
N LEU A 15 2.02 3.04 7.02
CA LEU A 15 1.70 4.41 6.67
C LEU A 15 0.30 4.55 6.05
N LEU A 16 -0.05 3.69 5.08
CA LEU A 16 -1.33 3.75 4.39
C LEU A 16 -2.54 3.64 5.35
N PRO A 17 -2.67 2.58 6.18
CA PRO A 17 -3.83 2.45 7.06
C PRO A 17 -3.89 3.55 8.13
N MET A 18 -2.73 4.01 8.62
CA MET A 18 -2.68 5.13 9.57
C MET A 18 -3.18 6.42 8.94
N ILE A 19 -2.73 6.75 7.72
CA ILE A 19 -3.20 7.93 7.01
C ILE A 19 -4.69 7.81 6.68
N ALA A 20 -5.17 6.63 6.27
CA ALA A 20 -6.59 6.41 5.99
C ALA A 20 -7.48 6.68 7.22
N VAL A 21 -7.06 6.23 8.41
CA VAL A 21 -7.76 6.49 9.67
C VAL A 21 -7.72 7.97 10.03
N ILE A 22 -6.53 8.60 10.05
CA ILE A 22 -6.38 10.01 10.42
C ILE A 22 -7.20 10.90 9.49
N SER A 23 -7.11 10.67 8.18
CA SER A 23 -7.88 11.43 7.19
C SER A 23 -9.39 11.21 7.33
N SER A 24 -9.86 10.00 7.63
CA SER A 24 -11.29 9.78 7.89
C SER A 24 -11.80 10.56 9.10
N MET A 25 -11.02 10.63 10.18
CA MET A 25 -11.36 11.39 11.39
C MET A 25 -11.42 12.89 11.13
N MET A 26 -10.70 13.39 10.12
CA MET A 26 -10.75 14.79 9.70
C MET A 26 -11.89 15.07 8.72
N ALA A 27 -12.32 14.08 7.95
CA ALA A 27 -13.30 14.24 6.87
C ALA A 27 -14.74 14.00 7.32
N ILE A 28 -14.96 13.09 8.27
CA ILE A 28 -16.29 12.66 8.72
C ILE A 28 -16.31 12.36 10.22
N GLU A 29 -17.49 12.42 10.82
CA GLU A 29 -17.70 11.88 12.17
C GLU A 29 -17.63 10.35 12.13
N VAL A 30 -16.63 9.79 12.80
CA VAL A 30 -16.42 8.35 12.90
C VAL A 30 -16.50 7.89 14.35
N ASP A 31 -17.22 6.80 14.58
CA ASP A 31 -17.14 6.07 15.84
C ASP A 31 -15.94 5.12 15.85
N ILE A 32 -15.69 4.47 17.00
CA ILE A 32 -14.55 3.57 17.16
C ILE A 32 -14.63 2.33 16.25
N TYR A 33 -15.84 1.87 15.91
CA TYR A 33 -16.02 0.73 15.01
C TYR A 33 -15.71 1.12 13.57
N ALA A 34 -16.10 2.33 13.14
CA ALA A 34 -15.77 2.90 11.85
C ALA A 34 -14.26 3.11 11.71
N ILE A 35 -13.59 3.66 12.72
CA ILE A 35 -12.13 3.81 12.75
C ILE A 35 -11.44 2.45 12.56
N LEU A 36 -11.85 1.46 13.35
CA LEU A 36 -11.29 0.11 13.27
C LEU A 36 -11.53 -0.52 11.90
N THR A 37 -12.75 -0.37 11.37
CA THR A 37 -13.12 -0.88 10.06
C THR A 37 -12.25 -0.28 8.97
N ILE A 38 -12.12 1.06 8.92
CA ILE A 38 -11.28 1.76 7.94
C ILE A 38 -9.82 1.32 8.04
N GLY A 39 -9.30 1.18 9.25
CA GLY A 39 -7.95 0.67 9.49
C GLY A 39 -7.75 -0.74 8.93
N ILE A 40 -8.65 -1.68 9.26
CA ILE A 40 -8.55 -3.09 8.83
C ILE A 40 -8.68 -3.22 7.31
N ILE A 41 -9.69 -2.60 6.71
CA ILE A 41 -9.94 -2.75 5.27
C ILE A 41 -8.83 -2.11 4.44
N ASN A 42 -8.12 -1.11 4.95
CA ASN A 42 -6.94 -0.54 4.30
C ASN A 42 -5.68 -1.35 4.56
N PHE A 43 -5.56 -1.96 5.75
CA PHE A 43 -4.41 -2.78 6.13
C PHE A 43 -4.33 -4.09 5.34
N ILE A 44 -5.45 -4.80 5.15
CA ILE A 44 -5.46 -6.11 4.47
C ILE A 44 -4.88 -6.04 3.04
N PRO A 45 -5.31 -5.11 2.17
CA PRO A 45 -4.77 -4.98 0.82
C PRO A 45 -3.27 -4.65 0.77
N ILE A 46 -2.81 -3.70 1.60
CA ILE A 46 -1.40 -3.33 1.62
C ILE A 46 -0.53 -4.44 2.24
N LEU A 47 -1.07 -5.24 3.17
CA LEU A 47 -0.41 -6.43 3.70
C LEU A 47 -0.08 -7.43 2.59
N ILE A 48 -0.99 -7.64 1.63
CA ILE A 48 -0.73 -8.53 0.49
C ILE A 48 0.46 -8.03 -0.33
N SER A 49 0.50 -6.73 -0.66
CA SER A 49 1.63 -6.13 -1.37
C SER A 49 2.94 -6.24 -0.57
N TYR A 50 2.86 -6.02 0.75
CA TYR A 50 3.98 -6.20 1.66
C TYR A 50 4.54 -7.63 1.64
N LEU A 51 3.66 -8.65 1.63
CA LEU A 51 4.06 -10.05 1.62
C LEU A 51 4.75 -10.43 0.30
N PHE A 52 4.24 -9.97 -0.84
CA PHE A 52 4.92 -10.13 -2.14
C PHE A 52 6.32 -9.52 -2.10
N ALA A 53 6.45 -8.27 -1.65
CA ALA A 53 7.74 -7.59 -1.55
C ALA A 53 8.68 -8.31 -0.59
N ARG A 54 8.18 -8.79 0.56
CA ARG A 54 8.98 -9.53 1.55
C ARG A 54 9.50 -10.84 0.98
N PHE A 55 8.67 -11.57 0.25
CA PHE A 55 9.06 -12.78 -0.46
C PHE A 55 10.15 -12.48 -1.50
N LEU A 56 9.96 -11.48 -2.36
CA LEU A 56 10.91 -11.13 -3.42
C LEU A 56 12.24 -10.60 -2.87
N LEU A 57 12.21 -9.80 -1.80
CA LEU A 57 13.44 -9.34 -1.11
C LEU A 57 14.27 -10.50 -0.53
N SER A 58 13.67 -11.65 -0.22
CA SER A 58 14.41 -12.84 0.20
C SER A 58 15.14 -13.55 -0.95
N LYS A 59 14.80 -13.22 -2.20
CA LYS A 59 15.35 -13.81 -3.42
C LYS A 59 16.23 -12.84 -4.21
N ALA A 60 16.11 -11.54 -3.96
CA ALA A 60 16.88 -10.51 -4.63
C ALA A 60 18.33 -10.46 -4.14
N SER A 61 19.28 -10.46 -5.09
CA SER A 61 20.70 -10.23 -4.81
C SER A 61 21.16 -8.88 -5.39
N LYS A 62 20.53 -8.43 -6.48
CA LYS A 62 20.89 -7.19 -7.20
C LYS A 62 20.09 -6.00 -6.71
N LEU A 63 20.67 -4.80 -6.77
CA LEU A 63 19.99 -3.55 -6.39
C LEU A 63 18.68 -3.34 -7.17
N GLN A 64 18.70 -3.60 -8.48
CA GLN A 64 17.50 -3.46 -9.33
C GLN A 64 16.36 -4.38 -8.89
N SER A 65 16.67 -5.64 -8.55
CA SER A 65 15.69 -6.59 -8.01
C SER A 65 15.11 -6.14 -6.68
N HIS A 66 15.93 -5.56 -5.80
CA HIS A 66 15.47 -4.98 -4.54
C HIS A 66 14.50 -3.83 -4.77
N ILE A 67 14.82 -2.93 -5.71
CA ILE A 67 13.94 -1.82 -6.08
C ILE A 67 12.61 -2.38 -6.57
N VAL A 68 12.62 -3.24 -7.60
CA VAL A 68 11.40 -3.83 -8.17
C VAL A 68 10.55 -4.52 -7.10
N ALA A 69 11.17 -5.25 -6.17
CA ALA A 69 10.46 -5.93 -5.10
C ALA A 69 9.65 -4.97 -4.21
N VAL A 70 10.15 -3.77 -3.92
CA VAL A 70 9.46 -2.80 -3.03
C VAL A 70 8.64 -1.75 -3.76
N MET A 71 8.74 -1.64 -5.09
CA MET A 71 8.03 -0.60 -5.83
C MET A 71 6.53 -0.67 -5.62
N SER A 72 5.94 -1.87 -5.66
CA SER A 72 4.50 -2.05 -5.47
C SER A 72 3.99 -1.50 -4.13
N PRO A 73 4.47 -1.94 -2.95
CA PRO A 73 3.95 -1.44 -1.68
C PRO A 73 4.25 0.05 -1.49
N LEU A 74 5.40 0.56 -1.96
CA LEU A 74 5.74 1.97 -1.84
C LEU A 74 4.83 2.86 -2.68
N THR A 75 4.63 2.53 -3.95
CA THR A 75 3.76 3.31 -4.85
C THR A 75 2.32 3.28 -4.38
N ILE A 76 1.80 2.12 -4.01
CA ILE A 76 0.45 1.98 -3.45
C ILE A 76 0.32 2.83 -2.19
N SER A 77 1.23 2.65 -1.22
CA SER A 77 1.18 3.40 0.04
C SER A 77 1.23 4.91 -0.21
N PHE A 78 2.14 5.38 -1.06
CA PHE A 78 2.31 6.80 -1.31
C PHE A 78 1.11 7.40 -2.04
N CYS A 79 0.72 6.83 -3.19
CA CYS A 79 -0.36 7.36 -4.01
C CYS A 79 -1.70 7.35 -3.27
N THR A 80 -2.01 6.27 -2.56
CA THR A 80 -3.27 6.17 -1.83
C THR A 80 -3.30 7.05 -0.60
N SER A 81 -2.19 7.16 0.15
CA SER A 81 -2.11 8.09 1.27
C SER A 81 -2.28 9.53 0.83
N PHE A 82 -1.61 9.92 -0.26
CA PHE A 82 -1.76 11.24 -0.85
C PHE A 82 -3.20 11.49 -1.30
N TRP A 83 -3.83 10.51 -1.95
CA TRP A 83 -5.23 10.58 -2.32
C TRP A 83 -6.14 10.84 -1.12
N TYR A 84 -5.97 10.09 -0.03
CA TYR A 84 -6.76 10.29 1.19
C TYR A 84 -6.63 11.71 1.76
N LEU A 85 -5.40 12.25 1.81
CA LEU A 85 -5.19 13.63 2.26
C LEU A 85 -5.88 14.65 1.35
N MET A 86 -5.89 14.43 0.04
CA MET A 86 -6.61 15.29 -0.91
C MET A 86 -8.13 15.26 -0.67
N ARG A 87 -8.69 14.11 -0.26
CA ARG A 87 -10.14 13.99 0.03
C ARG A 87 -10.56 14.71 1.31
N VAL A 88 -9.65 14.93 2.25
CA VAL A 88 -9.91 15.80 3.40
C VAL A 88 -10.18 17.23 2.94
N VAL A 89 -9.41 17.73 1.97
CA VAL A 89 -9.55 19.10 1.45
C VAL A 89 -10.68 19.23 0.43
N ASN A 90 -10.95 18.16 -0.33
CA ASN A 90 -11.96 18.14 -1.38
C ASN A 90 -12.80 16.85 -1.27
N PRO A 91 -13.75 16.75 -0.32
CA PRO A 91 -14.56 15.55 -0.08
C PRO A 91 -15.59 15.31 -1.19
N VAL A 92 -16.21 14.11 -1.27
CA VAL A 92 -17.21 13.83 -2.32
C VAL A 92 -18.46 14.61 -1.93
N ALA A 93 -18.91 15.50 -2.81
CA ALA A 93 -20.04 16.39 -2.53
C ALA A 93 -21.33 15.65 -2.13
N SER A 94 -21.58 14.46 -2.68
CA SER A 94 -22.77 13.66 -2.41
C SER A 94 -22.63 12.67 -1.25
N SER A 95 -21.41 12.34 -0.82
CA SER A 95 -21.13 11.31 0.18
C SER A 95 -19.69 11.39 0.72
N PRO A 96 -19.39 12.40 1.57
CA PRO A 96 -18.08 12.50 2.21
C PRO A 96 -17.70 11.20 2.92
N GLY A 97 -16.49 10.69 2.71
CA GLY A 97 -15.98 9.51 3.41
C GLY A 97 -16.18 8.18 2.68
N ILE A 98 -17.00 8.13 1.62
CA ILE A 98 -17.21 6.90 0.83
C ILE A 98 -15.91 6.35 0.21
N GLU A 99 -14.94 7.24 -0.01
CA GLU A 99 -13.64 6.93 -0.58
C GLU A 99 -12.85 5.97 0.32
N HIS A 100 -13.03 6.04 1.64
CA HIS A 100 -12.37 5.16 2.62
C HIS A 100 -12.87 3.72 2.55
N LEU A 101 -14.04 3.48 1.93
CA LEU A 101 -14.59 2.15 1.69
C LEU A 101 -14.28 1.63 0.28
N ALA A 102 -14.23 2.51 -0.73
CA ALA A 102 -14.01 2.14 -2.12
C ALA A 102 -12.53 1.92 -2.48
N ILE A 103 -11.64 2.82 -2.04
CA ILE A 103 -10.20 2.78 -2.33
C ILE A 103 -9.53 1.44 -1.91
N PRO A 104 -9.87 0.82 -0.77
CA PRO A 104 -9.38 -0.52 -0.39
C PRO A 104 -9.48 -1.58 -1.48
N GLN A 105 -10.57 -1.59 -2.25
CA GLN A 105 -10.77 -2.57 -3.32
C GLN A 105 -9.78 -2.33 -4.47
N MET A 106 -9.54 -1.06 -4.80
CA MET A 106 -8.55 -0.67 -5.82
C MET A 106 -7.13 -0.99 -5.38
N ILE A 107 -6.82 -0.78 -4.08
CA ILE A 107 -5.53 -1.19 -3.51
C ILE A 107 -5.36 -2.70 -3.65
N LEU A 108 -6.39 -3.50 -3.37
CA LEU A 108 -6.32 -4.96 -3.44
C LEU A 108 -6.00 -5.43 -4.86
N ILE A 109 -6.70 -4.89 -5.85
CA ILE A 109 -6.46 -5.20 -7.27
C ILE A 109 -5.02 -4.82 -7.65
N GLY A 110 -4.57 -3.62 -7.26
CA GLY A 110 -3.21 -3.16 -7.51
C GLY A 110 -2.16 -4.04 -6.83
N ALA A 111 -2.35 -4.41 -5.56
CA ALA A 111 -1.44 -5.24 -4.78
C ALA A 111 -1.25 -6.62 -5.42
N ILE A 112 -2.34 -7.26 -5.86
CA ILE A 112 -2.27 -8.56 -6.55
C ILE A 112 -1.63 -8.40 -7.93
N GLY A 113 -2.10 -7.45 -8.73
CA GLY A 113 -1.61 -7.24 -10.10
C GLY A 113 -0.11 -6.93 -10.14
N PHE A 114 0.32 -5.90 -9.42
CA PHE A 114 1.73 -5.53 -9.36
C PHE A 114 2.59 -6.57 -8.63
N GLY A 115 2.06 -7.23 -7.59
CA GLY A 115 2.76 -8.32 -6.90
C GLY A 115 3.08 -9.48 -7.83
N LEU A 116 2.09 -9.95 -8.59
CA LEU A 116 2.25 -11.03 -9.57
C LEU A 116 3.19 -10.64 -10.71
N LEU A 117 3.11 -9.41 -11.23
CA LEU A 117 4.01 -8.92 -12.27
C LEU A 117 5.47 -8.76 -11.78
N SER A 118 5.65 -8.43 -10.50
CA SER A 118 7.00 -8.26 -9.93
C SER A 118 7.76 -9.58 -9.82
N ILE A 119 7.06 -10.71 -9.68
CA ILE A 119 7.67 -12.04 -9.56
C ILE A 119 8.56 -12.37 -10.78
N PRO A 120 8.01 -12.51 -12.01
CA PRO A 120 8.83 -12.86 -13.16
C PRO A 120 9.89 -11.81 -13.44
N LEU A 121 9.59 -10.52 -13.21
CA LEU A 121 10.52 -9.43 -13.44
C LEU A 121 11.78 -9.55 -12.56
N VAL A 122 11.61 -9.81 -11.25
CA VAL A 122 12.75 -10.05 -10.35
C VAL A 122 13.56 -11.26 -10.79
N PHE A 123 12.92 -12.37 -11.15
CA PHE A 123 13.64 -13.57 -11.61
C PHE A 123 14.41 -13.35 -12.92
N ILE A 124 13.86 -12.57 -13.86
CA ILE A 124 14.54 -12.21 -15.11
C ILE A 124 15.79 -11.36 -14.81
N ILE A 125 15.66 -10.34 -13.96
CA ILE A 125 16.78 -9.46 -13.59
C ILE A 125 17.88 -10.26 -12.88
N GLU A 126 17.52 -11.16 -11.98
CA GLU A 126 18.49 -12.04 -11.31
C GLU A 126 19.22 -12.96 -12.30
N LYS A 127 18.53 -13.45 -13.34
CA LYS A 127 19.12 -14.33 -14.36
C LYS A 127 19.98 -13.61 -15.40
N GLN A 128 19.75 -12.32 -15.64
CA GLN A 128 20.59 -11.50 -16.54
C GLN A 128 21.94 -11.24 -15.87
N SER A 129 22.91 -12.12 -16.11
CA SER A 129 24.31 -11.95 -15.77
C SER A 129 25.13 -11.68 -17.02
#